data_AF-A0A3M2DYZ2-F1
#
_entry.id   AF-A0A3M2DYZ2-F1
#
_cell.length_a   1.000
_cell.length_b   1.000
_cell.length_c   1.000
_cell.angle_alpha   90.00
_cell.angle_beta   90.00
_cell.angle_gamma   90.00
#
_symmetry.space_group_name_H-M   'P 1'
#
loop_
_entity.id
_entity.type
_entity.pdbx_description
1 polymer ?
#
loop_
_entity_poly.entity_id
_entity_poly.type
_entity_poly.pdbx_seq_one_letter_code
_entity_poly.pdbx_strand_id
1 'polypeptide(L)'
;MSLACKLLSVIALVPFVVYAQWLPTAPKHYSVQLFARIDDARSLAIGPNGQIFVSTRRAGKVWALHDDDKDGYAERKQLVAENLDMPNGIAVCGTSLYVVTNQSILRF
;
A
#
# COMPACT_ATOMS: atom_id res chain seq x y z
N MET A 1 -9.36 12.86 49.54
CA MET A 1 -8.08 12.63 48.82
C MET A 1 -8.18 11.29 48.10
N SER A 2 -7.97 11.33 46.79
CA SER A 2 -7.61 10.23 45.87
C SER A 2 -8.50 8.98 45.82
N LEU A 3 -9.37 8.92 44.82
CA LEU A 3 -9.64 7.69 44.06
C LEU A 3 -10.10 8.07 42.64
N ALA A 4 -9.26 8.82 41.94
CA ALA A 4 -9.19 8.76 40.48
C ALA A 4 -8.58 7.40 40.12
N CYS A 5 -9.40 6.35 40.22
CA CYS A 5 -9.01 5.00 39.83
C CYS A 5 -9.02 4.94 38.30
N LYS A 6 -7.82 5.14 37.76
CA LYS A 6 -7.42 4.97 36.37
C LYS A 6 -8.10 3.74 35.74
N LEU A 7 -9.06 3.99 34.85
CA LEU A 7 -9.50 3.03 33.84
C LEU A 7 -9.31 3.63 32.45
N LEU A 8 -8.13 4.20 32.21
CA LEU A 8 -7.65 4.42 30.86
C LEU A 8 -6.76 3.24 30.47
N SER A 9 -7.00 2.76 29.26
CA SER A 9 -6.04 2.00 28.47
C SER A 9 -5.98 0.49 28.71
N VAL A 10 -7.06 -0.21 28.36
CA VAL A 10 -6.89 -1.51 27.70
C VAL A 10 -6.42 -1.20 26.28
N ILE A 11 -5.13 -0.98 26.14
CA ILE A 11 -4.47 -0.80 24.85
C ILE A 11 -4.72 -2.08 24.06
N ALA A 12 -5.32 -1.93 22.88
CA ALA A 12 -5.50 -2.95 21.87
C ALA A 12 -4.14 -3.48 21.37
N LEU A 13 -3.41 -4.21 22.21
CA LEU A 13 -2.12 -4.82 21.88
C LEU A 13 -2.26 -6.12 21.04
N VAL A 14 -3.48 -6.49 20.67
CA VAL A 14 -3.78 -7.83 20.10
C VAL A 14 -3.82 -7.90 18.57
N PRO A 15 -3.75 -6.82 17.75
CA PRO A 15 -3.53 -7.00 16.30
C PRO A 15 -2.05 -7.11 15.92
N PHE A 16 -1.15 -6.37 16.58
CA PHE A 16 0.22 -6.17 16.04
C PHE A 16 1.06 -7.45 16.04
N VAL A 17 0.97 -8.26 17.09
CA VAL A 17 1.80 -9.48 17.26
C VAL A 17 1.45 -10.56 16.23
N VAL A 18 0.19 -10.67 15.82
CA VAL A 18 -0.26 -11.72 14.88
C VAL A 18 0.20 -11.43 13.44
N TYR A 19 0.46 -10.16 13.08
CA TYR A 19 0.86 -9.80 11.72
C TYR A 19 2.36 -9.95 11.45
N ALA A 20 3.20 -9.88 12.49
CA ALA A 20 4.65 -10.02 12.34
C ALA A 20 5.08 -11.40 11.80
N GLN A 21 4.28 -12.45 12.02
CA GLN A 21 4.63 -13.83 11.65
C GLN A 21 4.68 -14.11 10.13
N TRP A 22 4.18 -13.19 9.29
CA TRP A 22 4.15 -13.35 7.83
C TRP A 22 5.15 -12.47 7.08
N LEU A 23 5.92 -11.64 7.78
CA LEU A 23 6.95 -10.84 7.13
C LEU A 23 8.16 -11.73 6.81
N PRO A 24 8.72 -11.63 5.59
CA PRO A 24 9.93 -12.37 5.26
C PRO A 24 11.10 -11.88 6.11
N THR A 25 11.99 -12.81 6.47
CA THR A 25 13.25 -12.49 7.15
C THR A 25 14.18 -11.74 6.20
N ALA A 26 14.64 -10.56 6.61
CA ALA A 26 15.60 -9.78 5.86
C ALA A 26 17.05 -10.23 6.17
N PRO A 27 18.01 -10.01 5.25
CA PRO A 27 19.44 -10.15 5.57
C PRO A 27 19.85 -9.21 6.71
N LYS A 28 21.02 -9.50 7.31
CA LYS A 28 21.61 -8.60 8.32
C LYS A 28 21.71 -7.18 7.76
N HIS A 29 21.37 -6.19 8.59
CA HIS A 29 21.35 -4.75 8.27
C HIS A 29 20.20 -4.28 7.36
N TYR A 30 19.21 -5.13 7.06
CA TYR A 30 17.96 -4.73 6.41
C TYR A 30 16.77 -4.94 7.35
N SER A 31 15.73 -4.13 7.18
CA SER A 31 14.43 -4.30 7.83
C SER A 31 13.34 -4.46 6.77
N VAL A 32 12.30 -5.21 7.12
CA VAL A 32 11.09 -5.34 6.30
C VAL A 32 9.90 -4.96 7.17
N GLN A 33 9.03 -4.12 6.64
CA GLN A 33 7.75 -3.79 7.25
C GLN A 33 6.65 -3.77 6.20
N LEU A 34 5.40 -3.81 6.67
CA LEU A 34 4.24 -3.71 5.82
C LEU A 34 4.00 -2.24 5.44
N PHE A 35 4.18 -1.90 4.17
CA PHE A 35 3.86 -0.55 3.65
C PHE A 35 2.35 -0.32 3.54
N ALA A 36 1.65 -1.21 2.83
CA ALA A 36 0.19 -1.14 2.68
C ALA A 36 -0.40 -2.52 2.36
N ARG A 37 -1.68 -2.73 2.71
CA ARG A 37 -2.46 -3.89 2.24
C ARG A 37 -3.32 -3.49 1.05
N ILE A 38 -3.11 -4.16 -0.07
CA ILE A 38 -3.92 -4.07 -1.28
C ILE A 38 -4.19 -5.50 -1.73
N ASP A 39 -5.46 -5.88 -1.79
CA ASP A 39 -5.84 -7.22 -2.23
C ASP A 39 -5.50 -7.40 -3.71
N ASP A 40 -4.92 -8.55 -4.03
CA ASP A 40 -4.53 -8.92 -5.39
C ASP A 40 -3.56 -7.92 -6.07
N ALA A 41 -2.74 -7.23 -5.26
CA ALA A 41 -1.66 -6.37 -5.73
C ALA A 41 -0.71 -7.13 -6.66
N ARG A 42 -0.29 -6.49 -7.76
CA ARG A 42 0.52 -7.15 -8.79
C ARG A 42 1.80 -6.40 -9.16
N SER A 43 1.69 -5.20 -9.72
CA SER A 43 2.85 -4.38 -10.07
C SER A 43 2.78 -3.03 -9.38
N LEU A 44 3.95 -2.44 -9.15
CA LEU A 44 4.08 -1.12 -8.54
C LEU A 44 4.97 -0.21 -9.39
N ALA A 45 4.73 1.09 -9.30
CA ALA A 45 5.58 2.12 -9.90
C ALA A 45 5.60 3.37 -9.00
N ILE A 46 6.74 4.04 -8.92
CA ILE A 46 6.91 5.24 -8.09
C ILE A 46 6.55 6.46 -8.94
N GLY A 47 5.63 7.28 -8.44
CA GLY A 47 5.25 8.55 -9.04
C GLY A 47 6.25 9.68 -8.78
N PRO A 48 6.17 10.79 -9.52
CA PRO A 48 7.09 11.92 -9.37
C PRO A 48 7.01 12.61 -8.00
N ASN A 49 5.92 12.45 -7.27
CA ASN A 49 5.74 13.03 -5.92
C ASN A 49 5.97 11.99 -4.81
N GLY A 50 6.55 10.83 -5.14
CA GLY A 50 6.84 9.77 -4.18
C GLY A 50 5.65 8.85 -3.85
N GLN A 51 4.47 9.09 -4.43
CA GLN A 51 3.35 8.16 -4.29
C GLN A 51 3.66 6.82 -4.98
N ILE A 52 3.20 5.72 -4.38
CA ILE A 52 3.37 4.39 -4.96
C ILE A 52 2.08 4.00 -5.67
N PHE A 53 2.15 3.88 -6.99
CA PHE A 53 1.05 3.29 -7.76
C PHE A 53 1.08 1.78 -7.64
N VAL A 54 -0.07 1.14 -7.49
CA VAL A 54 -0.21 -0.32 -7.40
C VAL A 54 -1.37 -0.79 -8.27
N SER A 55 -1.12 -1.70 -9.21
CA SER A 55 -2.15 -2.39 -9.98
C SER A 55 -2.65 -3.63 -9.25
N THR A 56 -3.91 -3.98 -9.48
CA THR A 56 -4.53 -5.21 -8.98
C THR A 56 -5.06 -6.01 -10.16
N ARG A 57 -4.74 -7.31 -10.21
CA ARG A 57 -4.96 -8.11 -11.43
C ARG A 57 -6.45 -8.43 -11.64
N ARG A 58 -7.00 -9.40 -10.92
CA ARG A 58 -8.42 -9.78 -10.96
C ARG A 58 -9.35 -8.72 -10.39
N ALA A 59 -8.89 -7.91 -9.43
CA ALA A 59 -9.72 -6.84 -8.88
C ALA A 59 -9.91 -5.65 -9.84
N GLY A 60 -9.10 -5.55 -10.90
CA GLY A 60 -9.32 -4.58 -11.98
C GLY A 60 -9.11 -3.13 -11.59
N LYS A 61 -8.30 -2.86 -10.55
CA LYS A 61 -8.08 -1.53 -9.96
C LYS A 61 -6.63 -1.09 -10.02
N VAL A 62 -6.43 0.23 -10.03
CA VAL A 62 -5.15 0.89 -9.81
C VAL A 62 -5.30 1.87 -8.65
N TRP A 63 -4.40 1.76 -7.69
CA TRP A 63 -4.36 2.59 -6.49
C TRP A 63 -3.13 3.50 -6.53
N ALA A 64 -3.23 4.69 -5.95
CA ALA A 64 -2.11 5.52 -5.53
C ALA A 64 -2.03 5.49 -4.01
N LEU A 65 -0.86 5.13 -3.49
CA LEU A 65 -0.58 5.04 -2.06
C LEU A 65 0.30 6.21 -1.65
N HIS A 66 -0.09 6.89 -0.58
CA HIS A 66 0.64 8.04 -0.06
C HIS A 66 1.10 7.74 1.36
N ASP A 67 2.41 7.87 1.55
CA ASP A 67 3.11 7.91 2.84
C ASP A 67 3.47 9.38 3.08
N ASP A 68 2.65 10.07 3.85
CA ASP A 68 2.73 11.51 4.03
C ASP A 68 3.77 11.91 5.09
N ASP A 69 3.97 11.06 6.10
CA ASP A 69 4.89 11.31 7.21
C ASP A 69 6.25 10.61 7.05
N LYS A 70 6.39 9.79 6.00
CA LYS A 70 7.62 9.09 5.58
C LYS A 70 8.09 8.05 6.58
N ASP A 71 7.17 7.43 7.32
CA ASP A 71 7.48 6.35 8.27
C ASP A 71 7.55 4.96 7.60
N GLY A 72 7.26 4.88 6.30
CA GLY A 72 7.23 3.64 5.54
C GLY A 72 5.92 2.87 5.69
N TYR A 73 4.85 3.52 6.09
CA TYR A 73 3.46 3.08 6.00
C TYR A 73 2.69 4.03 5.08
N ALA A 74 1.66 3.55 4.38
CA ALA A 74 0.82 4.42 3.58
C ALA A 74 -0.50 4.75 4.30
N GLU A 75 -0.68 6.01 4.68
CA GLU A 75 -1.87 6.49 5.39
C GLU A 75 -3.07 6.55 4.44
N ARG A 76 -2.82 6.91 3.18
CA ARG A 76 -3.89 7.10 2.19
C ARG A 76 -3.77 6.15 1.01
N LYS A 77 -4.94 5.63 0.62
CA LYS A 77 -5.14 4.83 -0.59
C LYS A 77 -6.16 5.55 -1.46
N GLN A 78 -5.72 6.10 -2.58
CA GLN A 78 -6.58 6.77 -3.54
C GLN A 78 -6.82 5.84 -4.73
N LEU A 79 -8.09 5.65 -5.11
CA LEU A 79 -8.42 4.93 -6.33
C LEU A 79 -8.12 5.82 -7.54
N VAL A 80 -7.31 5.32 -8.48
CA VAL A 80 -6.95 6.03 -9.71
C VAL A 80 -7.81 5.56 -10.88
N ALA A 81 -8.01 4.24 -10.97
CA ALA A 81 -8.84 3.63 -11.99
C ALA A 81 -9.44 2.32 -11.49
N GLU A 82 -10.58 1.94 -12.03
CA GLU A 82 -11.25 0.68 -11.75
C GLU A 82 -11.95 0.13 -13.00
N ASN A 83 -12.53 -1.07 -12.88
CA ASN A 83 -13.18 -1.79 -13.98
C ASN A 83 -12.23 -2.07 -15.17
N LEU A 84 -10.94 -2.24 -14.88
CA LEU A 84 -9.93 -2.57 -15.88
C LEU A 84 -9.83 -4.08 -16.10
N ASP A 85 -9.61 -4.51 -17.35
CA ASP A 85 -9.38 -5.92 -17.69
C ASP A 85 -7.95 -6.36 -17.35
N MET A 86 -7.80 -6.95 -16.16
CA MET A 86 -6.55 -7.54 -15.67
C MET A 86 -5.32 -6.60 -15.78
N PRO A 87 -5.34 -5.39 -15.18
CA PRO A 87 -4.21 -4.48 -15.26
C PRO A 87 -3.01 -5.09 -14.54
N ASN A 88 -1.98 -5.47 -15.30
CA ASN A 88 -0.82 -6.18 -14.77
C ASN A 88 0.36 -5.22 -14.69
N GLY A 89 0.94 -4.83 -15.83
CA GLY A 89 2.08 -3.92 -15.87
C GLY A 89 1.69 -2.45 -15.69
N ILE A 90 2.47 -1.71 -14.91
CA ILE A 90 2.36 -0.25 -14.79
C ILE A 90 3.74 0.40 -14.86
N ALA A 91 3.81 1.61 -15.40
CA ALA A 91 5.04 2.40 -15.46
C ALA A 91 4.72 3.90 -15.38
N VAL A 92 5.60 4.67 -14.76
CA VAL A 92 5.52 6.13 -14.74
C VAL A 92 6.55 6.69 -15.71
N CYS A 93 6.14 7.63 -16.57
CA CYS A 93 7.03 8.37 -17.46
C CYS A 93 6.67 9.86 -17.41
N GLY A 94 7.59 10.67 -16.89
CA GLY A 94 7.33 12.07 -16.55
C GLY A 94 6.24 12.17 -15.49
N THR A 95 5.13 12.84 -15.83
CA THR A 95 3.95 12.96 -14.96
C THR A 95 2.84 11.97 -15.28
N SER A 96 3.04 11.10 -16.28
CA SER A 96 2.00 10.17 -16.73
C SER A 96 2.20 8.77 -16.21
N LEU A 97 1.09 8.13 -15.85
CA LEU A 97 1.01 6.73 -15.47
C LEU A 97 0.48 5.92 -16.66
N TYR A 98 1.23 4.90 -17.06
CA TYR A 98 0.82 3.94 -18.08
C TYR A 98 0.41 2.63 -17.42
N VAL A 99 -0.73 2.09 -17.84
CA VAL A 99 -1.31 0.85 -17.31
C VAL A 99 -1.61 -0.11 -18.46
N VAL A 100 -1.01 -1.29 -18.42
CA VAL A 100 -1.23 -2.35 -19.40
C VAL A 100 -2.32 -3.28 -18.90
N THR A 101 -3.38 -3.40 -19.71
CA THR A 101 -4.47 -4.38 -19.58
C THR A 101 -4.29 -5.48 -20.62
N ASN A 102 -5.13 -6.51 -20.62
CA ASN A 102 -5.08 -7.54 -21.67
C ASN A 102 -5.36 -6.98 -23.07
N GLN A 103 -6.12 -5.88 -23.16
CA GLN A 103 -6.66 -5.37 -24.44
C GLN A 103 -6.07 -4.01 -24.84
N SER A 104 -5.41 -3.29 -23.94
CA SER A 104 -5.02 -1.91 -24.18
C SER A 104 -3.91 -1.44 -23.25
N ILE A 105 -3.25 -0.35 -23.64
CA ILE A 105 -2.38 0.45 -22.78
C ILE A 105 -3.10 1.78 -22.53
N LEU A 106 -3.41 2.05 -21.26
CA LEU A 106 -4.06 3.27 -20.83
C LEU A 106 -3.01 4.26 -20.33
N ARG A 107 -3.30 5.56 -20.46
CA ARG A 107 -2.48 6.65 -19.94
C ARG A 107 -3.34 7.54 -19.05
N PHE A 108 -2.79 7.87 -17.89
CA PHE A 108 -3.33 8.84 -16.94
C PHE A 108 -2.33 9.99 -16.75
#